data_AF-A0AAU5NLV6-F1
#
_entry.id   AF-A0AAU5NLV6-F1
#
_cell.length_a   1.000
_cell.length_b   1.000
_cell.length_c   1.000
_cell.angle_alpha   90.00
_cell.angle_beta   90.00
_cell.angle_gamma   90.00
#
_symmetry.space_group_name_H-M   'P 1'
#
loop_
_entity.id
_entity.type
_entity.pdbx_description
1 polymer ?
#
loop_
_entity_poly.entity_id
_entity_poly.type
_entity_poly.pdbx_seq_one_letter_code
_entity_poly.pdbx_strand_id
1 'polypeptide(L)' 'MTGELTPQEAARGALRAGLPLEDGRHEEVALTANHIHSVISTLRELDFGETPPASSYRAGQGNADAAV' A
#
# COMPACT_ATOMS: atom_id res chain seq x y z
N MET A 1 -2.27 12.08 -11.25
CA MET A 1 -1.88 12.88 -10.08
C MET A 1 -3.03 12.83 -9.10
N THR A 2 -2.96 11.98 -8.07
CA THR A 2 -3.95 12.00 -6.98
C THR A 2 -3.59 13.17 -6.08
N GLY A 3 -4.46 14.18 -6.01
CA GLY A 3 -4.27 15.33 -5.13
C GLY A 3 -4.19 14.91 -3.66
N GLU A 4 -3.83 15.87 -2.80
CA GLU A 4 -3.79 15.68 -1.36
C GLU A 4 -5.16 15.22 -0.85
N LEU A 5 -5.18 14.14 -0.06
CA LEU A 5 -6.40 13.61 0.52
C LEU A 5 -6.88 14.51 1.64
N THR A 6 -8.15 14.89 1.59
CA THR A 6 -8.84 15.51 2.72
C THR A 6 -9.07 14.50 3.85
N PRO A 7 -9.25 14.96 5.11
CA PRO A 7 -9.65 14.10 6.24
C PRO A 7 -10.84 13.19 5.93
N GLN A 8 -11.85 13.71 5.24
CA GLN A 8 -13.07 12.98 4.89
C GLN A 8 -12.84 11.95 3.77
N GLU A 9 -11.91 12.20 2.85
CA GLU A 9 -11.51 11.21 1.85
C GLU A 9 -10.74 10.06 2.47
N ALA A 10 -9.81 10.36 3.38
CA ALA A 10 -9.09 9.34 4.14
C ALA A 10 -10.06 8.49 4.98
N ALA A 11 -11.01 9.12 5.69
CA ALA A 11 -12.03 8.42 6.46
C ALA A 11 -12.94 7.53 5.60
N ARG A 12 -13.36 8.00 4.42
CA ARG A 12 -14.13 7.18 3.46
C ARG A 12 -13.32 5.99 2.94
N GLY A 13 -12.03 6.18 2.70
CA GLY A 13 -11.12 5.09 2.33
C GLY A 13 -11.00 4.04 3.44
N ALA A 14 -10.81 4.48 4.68
CA ALA A 14 -10.72 3.61 5.85
C ALA A 14 -12.03 2.82 6.09
N LEU A 15 -13.19 3.49 5.98
CA LEU A 15 -14.49 2.83 6.07
C LEU A 15 -14.65 1.74 5.00
N ARG A 16 -14.24 2.01 3.76
CA ARG A 16 -14.28 1.03 2.66
C ARG A 16 -13.40 -0.19 2.95
N ALA A 17 -12.30 -0.01 3.68
CA ALA A 17 -11.42 -1.08 4.12
C ALA A 17 -11.92 -1.83 5.37
N GLY A 18 -13.09 -1.48 5.91
CA GLY A 18 -13.64 -2.08 7.13
C GLY A 18 -13.00 -1.54 8.42
N LEU A 19 -12.34 -0.38 8.34
CA LEU A 19 -11.67 0.28 9.46
C LEU A 19 -12.33 1.65 9.72
N PRO A 20 -13.55 1.69 10.29
CA PRO A 20 -14.19 2.96 10.62
C PRO A 20 -13.32 3.76 11.61
N LEU A 21 -13.09 5.03 11.30
CA LEU A 21 -12.29 5.93 12.12
C LEU A 21 -13.20 6.75 13.04
N GLU A 22 -12.81 6.87 14.31
CA GLU A 22 -13.38 7.86 15.23
C GLU A 22 -13.15 9.27 14.70
N ASP A 23 -14.09 10.19 14.94
CA ASP A 23 -14.09 11.54 14.37
C ASP A 23 -12.81 12.32 14.67
N GLY A 24 -12.20 12.11 15.84
CA GLY A 24 -10.93 12.75 16.23
C GLY A 24 -9.69 12.27 15.46
N ARG A 25 -9.80 11.22 14.63
CA ARG A 25 -8.65 10.60 13.94
C ARG A 25 -8.52 10.95 12.46
N HIS A 26 -9.52 11.61 11.88
CA HIS A 26 -9.59 11.81 10.42
C HIS A 26 -8.43 12.68 9.91
N GLU A 27 -8.07 13.71 10.66
CA GLU A 27 -6.97 14.64 10.31
C GLU A 27 -5.61 13.95 10.34
N GLU A 28 -5.29 13.26 11.44
CA GLU A 28 -4.02 12.56 11.61
C GLU A 28 -3.84 11.44 10.56
N VAL A 29 -4.92 10.70 10.26
CA VAL A 29 -4.88 9.65 9.23
C VAL A 29 -4.70 10.24 7.84
N ALA A 30 -5.32 11.38 7.51
CA ALA A 30 -5.09 12.04 6.23
C ALA A 30 -3.66 12.54 6.09
N LEU A 31 -3.09 13.18 7.11
CA LEU A 31 -1.68 13.61 7.10
C LEU A 31 -0.74 12.42 6.87
N THR A 32 -0.98 11.30 7.55
CA THR A 32 -0.19 10.07 7.39
C THR A 32 -0.33 9.50 5.98
N ALA A 33 -1.56 9.41 5.46
CA ALA A 33 -1.81 8.90 4.12
C ALA A 33 -1.16 9.78 3.04
N ASN A 34 -1.20 11.10 3.19
CA ASN A 34 -0.54 12.04 2.29
C ASN A 34 0.98 11.91 2.33
N HIS A 35 1.57 11.69 3.51
CA HIS A 35 3.00 11.40 3.61
C HIS A 35 3.38 10.10 2.88
N ILE A 36 2.60 9.02 3.06
CA ILE A 36 2.81 7.76 2.32
C ILE A 36 2.66 7.98 0.81
N HIS A 37 1.65 8.75 0.37
CA HIS A 37 1.48 9.10 -1.04
C HIS A 37 2.68 9.86 -1.61
N SER A 38 3.31 10.75 -0.84
CA SER A 38 4.54 11.42 -1.24
C SER A 38 5.68 10.43 -1.47
N VAL A 39 5.91 9.50 -0.53
CA VAL A 39 6.93 8.45 -0.67
C VAL A 39 6.65 7.56 -1.88
N ILE A 40 5.42 7.09 -2.06
CA ILE A 40 5.02 6.27 -3.21
C ILE A 40 5.19 7.05 -4.52
N SER A 41 4.93 8.35 -4.53
CA SER A 41 5.12 9.19 -5.71
C SER A 41 6.58 9.22 -6.12
N THR A 42 7.51 9.41 -5.17
CA THR A 42 8.95 9.31 -5.44
C THR A 42 9.36 7.93 -5.95
N LEU A 43 8.82 6.84 -5.40
CA LEU A 43 9.12 5.48 -5.88
C LEU A 43 8.60 5.22 -7.30
N ARG A 44 7.50 5.87 -7.71
CA ARG A 44 6.93 5.76 -9.07
C ARG A 44 7.75 6.47 -10.13
N GLU A 45 8.67 7.34 -9.74
CA GLU A 45 9.62 7.99 -10.65
C GLU A 45 10.76 7.05 -11.05
N LEU A 46 10.94 5.93 -10.35
CA LEU A 46 11.93 4.91 -10.70
C LEU A 46 11.52 4.18 -11.98
N ASP A 47 12.47 4.04 -12.89
CA ASP A 47 12.31 3.19 -14.07
C ASP A 47 12.56 1.73 -13.68
N PHE A 48 11.50 0.92 -13.70
CA PHE A 48 11.59 -0.51 -13.41
C PHE A 48 11.99 -1.33 -14.65
N GLY A 49 11.92 -0.78 -15.86
CA GLY A 49 12.20 -1.52 -17.10
C GLY A 49 11.50 -2.89 -17.14
N GLU A 50 12.26 -3.94 -17.45
CA GLU A 50 11.80 -5.34 -17.45
C GLU A 50 11.97 -6.04 -16.08
N THR A 51 12.23 -5.28 -15.00
CA THR A 51 12.43 -5.84 -13.67
C THR A 51 11.12 -6.46 -13.18
N PRO A 52 11.06 -7.79 -12.95
CA PRO A 52 9.84 -8.40 -12.44
C PRO A 52 9.58 -7.95 -11.01
N PRO A 53 8.32 -8.00 -10.53
CA PRO A 53 8.02 -7.80 -9.12
C PRO A 53 8.88 -8.72 -8.24
N ALA A 54 9.26 -8.23 -7.06
CA ALA A 54 9.97 -9.02 -6.07
C ALA A 54 9.22 -10.34 -5.81
N SER A 55 9.97 -11.41 -5.48
CA SER A 55 9.52 -12.81 -5.50
C SER A 55 8.09 -12.97 -4.97
N SER A 56 7.17 -13.29 -5.88
CA SER A 56 5.83 -13.76 -5.55
C SER A 56 5.93 -15.18 -4.99
N TYR A 57 5.28 -15.42 -3.85
CA TYR A 57 5.18 -16.75 -3.27
C TYR A 57 4.69 -17.75 -4.33
N ARG A 58 5.54 -18.75 -4.62
CA ARG A 58 5.20 -19.84 -5.55
C ARG A 58 4.75 -21.04 -4.73
N ALA A 59 3.43 -21.19 -4.58
CA ALA A 59 2.87 -22.38 -3.95
C ALA A 59 3.31 -23.63 -4.73
N GLY A 60 3.95 -24.59 -4.05
CA GLY A 60 4.33 -25.89 -4.64
C GLY A 60 5.83 -26.15 -4.84
N GLN A 61 6.72 -25.22 -4.52
CA GLN A 61 8.17 -25.50 -4.44
C GLN A 61 8.53 -26.08 -3.06
N GLY A 62 7.88 -27.18 -2.69
CA GLY A 62 8.36 -28.05 -1.61
C GLY A 62 9.56 -28.86 -2.13
N ASN A 63 10.62 -28.98 -1.33
CA ASN A 63 11.84 -29.71 -1.64
C ASN A 63 11.55 -31.06 -2.34
N ALA A 64 11.80 -31.13 -3.64
CA ALA A 64 11.77 -32.37 -4.41
C ALA A 64 13.01 -33.25 -4.16
N ASP A 65 13.89 -32.86 -3.23
CA ASP A 65 15.13 -33.56 -2.86
C ASP A 65 15.07 -34.19 -1.46
N ALA A 66 13.87 -34.56 -0.99
CA ALA A 66 13.73 -35.54 0.08
C ALA A 66 13.35 -36.90 -0.52
N ALA A 67 14.19 -37.41 -1.43
CA ALA A 67 14.13 -38.81 -1.85
C ALA A 67 14.92 -39.66 -0.86
N VAL A 68 14.21 -40.66 -0.32
CA VAL A 68 14.58 -41.71 0.63
C VAL A 68 15.89 -42.41 0.31
#